data_AF-A0A7W6CYH4-F1
#
_entry.id   AF-A0A7W6CYH4-F1
#
_cell.length_a   1.000
_cell.length_b   1.000
_cell.length_c   1.000
_cell.angle_alpha   90.00
_cell.angle_beta   90.00
_cell.angle_gamma   90.00
#
_symmetry.space_group_name_H-M   'P 1'
#
loop_
_entity.id
_entity.type
_entity.pdbx_description
1 polymer ?
#
loop_
_entity_poly.entity_id
_entity_poly.type
_entity_poly.pdbx_seq_one_letter_code
_entity_poly.pdbx_strand_id
1 'polypeptide(L)'
;MTALFFLVRHGRHRGFGERLLGRTPGVHIDEEGRRQAGRVAPKVAAFAPAAAWGPAAIVASPRERTQDTAAVIGADLGVPVEVDEAFDEIDVGEWAGKRFDELAGDPRWRIWNEDRDHARAPGGETMSEVQARALGGLARLADRYDERIVVVVSHADVIKSVLLSELGMLLGDYWRIDIGPGEFGVLSREPGNFGPVETRR
;
A
#
# COMPACT_ATOMS: atom_id res chain seq x y z
N MET A 1 -7.28 0.81 -22.78
CA MET A 1 -5.87 1.13 -22.46
C MET A 1 -5.70 0.93 -20.95
N THR A 2 -4.51 0.62 -20.44
CA THR A 2 -4.35 0.04 -19.10
C THR A 2 -3.10 0.60 -18.42
N ALA A 3 -3.18 0.94 -17.13
CA ALA A 3 -2.04 1.29 -16.31
C ALA A 3 -1.57 0.08 -15.48
N LEU A 4 -0.26 -0.04 -15.27
CA LEU A 4 0.33 -1.05 -14.39
C LEU A 4 0.76 -0.40 -13.07
N PHE A 5 0.34 -0.98 -11.96
CA PHE A 5 0.66 -0.50 -10.61
C PHE A 5 1.54 -1.49 -9.87
N PHE A 6 2.69 -1.02 -9.41
CA PHE A 6 3.52 -1.73 -8.43
C PHE A 6 3.17 -1.22 -7.04
N LEU A 7 2.42 -2.01 -6.27
CA LEU A 7 2.03 -1.66 -4.90
C LEU A 7 3.12 -2.14 -3.93
N VAL A 8 4.04 -1.25 -3.58
CA VAL A 8 5.24 -1.54 -2.80
C VAL A 8 5.00 -1.19 -1.33
N ARG A 9 5.21 -2.16 -0.43
CA ARG A 9 5.27 -1.87 1.00
C ARG A 9 6.60 -1.18 1.31
N HIS A 10 6.57 -0.12 2.12
CA HIS A 10 7.80 0.53 2.59
C HIS A 10 8.83 -0.47 3.14
N GLY A 11 10.10 -0.10 3.04
CA GLY A 11 11.20 -0.88 3.61
C GLY A 11 11.14 -0.97 5.13
N ARG A 12 11.89 -1.90 5.71
CA ARG A 12 11.97 -2.09 7.15
C ARG A 12 12.44 -0.82 7.86
N HIS A 13 11.91 -0.58 9.05
CA HIS A 13 12.35 0.46 9.98
C HIS A 13 12.70 -0.15 11.34
N ARG A 14 13.30 0.65 12.22
CA ARG A 14 13.53 0.25 13.62
C ARG A 14 12.19 0.07 14.35
N GLY A 15 12.03 -1.01 15.12
CA GLY A 15 10.78 -1.34 15.81
C GLY A 15 9.75 -2.11 14.96
N PHE A 16 10.13 -2.53 13.74
CA PHE A 16 9.32 -3.46 12.94
C PHE A 16 9.04 -4.75 13.73
N GLY A 17 7.77 -5.15 13.81
CA GLY A 17 7.33 -6.35 14.54
C GLY A 17 7.17 -6.17 16.05
N GLU A 18 7.52 -5.00 16.61
CA GLU A 18 7.42 -4.75 18.06
C GLU A 18 6.24 -3.83 18.40
N ARG A 19 5.96 -2.83 17.56
CA ARG A 19 4.97 -1.78 17.79
C ARG A 19 4.04 -1.59 16.60
N LEU A 20 2.79 -1.23 16.89
CA LEU A 20 1.85 -0.72 15.90
C LEU A 20 2.08 0.78 15.71
N LEU A 21 2.92 1.15 14.77
CA LEU A 21 3.30 2.56 14.58
C LEU A 21 2.19 3.42 13.99
N GLY A 22 1.36 2.87 13.10
CA GLY A 22 0.34 3.65 12.39
C GLY A 22 0.93 4.89 11.72
N ARG A 23 0.35 6.05 12.03
CA ARG A 23 0.75 7.37 11.49
C ARG A 23 1.80 8.11 12.33
N THR A 24 2.48 7.45 13.27
CA THR A 24 3.50 8.06 14.12
C THR A 24 4.62 8.72 13.29
N PRO A 25 4.99 10.00 13.56
CA PRO A 25 6.03 10.71 12.82
C PRO A 25 7.45 10.26 13.21
N GLY A 26 8.44 10.66 12.41
CA GLY A 26 9.86 10.42 12.68
C GLY A 26 10.32 8.97 12.49
N VAL A 27 9.51 8.15 11.81
CA VAL A 27 9.82 6.74 11.55
C VAL A 27 10.45 6.62 10.18
N HIS A 28 11.76 6.41 10.16
CA HIS A 28 12.56 6.25 8.94
C HIS A 28 12.98 4.80 8.72
N ILE A 29 13.20 4.43 7.45
CA ILE A 29 13.71 3.09 7.12
C ILE A 29 15.14 2.90 7.61
N ASP A 30 15.47 1.67 8.00
CA ASP A 30 16.82 1.29 8.40
C ASP A 30 17.67 0.86 7.19
N GLU A 31 18.88 0.37 7.45
CA GLU A 31 19.78 -0.08 6.38
C GLU A 31 19.22 -1.27 5.60
N GLU A 32 18.55 -2.23 6.26
CA GLU A 32 17.90 -3.32 5.55
C GLU A 32 16.71 -2.80 4.73
N GLY A 33 15.95 -1.83 5.25
CA GLY A 33 14.90 -1.15 4.50
C GLY A 33 15.41 -0.46 3.24
N ARG A 34 16.58 0.19 3.30
CA ARG A 34 17.24 0.74 2.10
C ARG A 34 17.65 -0.34 1.11
N ARG A 35 18.21 -1.46 1.58
CA ARG A 35 18.56 -2.61 0.72
C ARG A 35 17.33 -3.24 0.08
N GLN A 36 16.23 -3.34 0.82
CA GLN A 36 14.95 -3.83 0.32
C GLN A 36 14.42 -2.91 -0.79
N ALA A 37 14.41 -1.59 -0.57
CA ALA A 37 13.98 -0.61 -1.55
C ALA A 37 14.81 -0.68 -2.86
N GLY A 38 16.14 -0.79 -2.74
CA GLY A 38 17.04 -0.92 -3.91
C GLY A 38 16.84 -2.21 -4.73
N ARG A 39 16.13 -3.22 -4.21
CA ARG A 39 15.77 -4.44 -4.97
C ARG A 39 14.50 -4.25 -5.81
N VAL A 40 13.74 -3.17 -5.61
CA VAL A 40 12.46 -2.93 -6.29
C VAL A 40 12.68 -2.36 -7.69
N ALA A 41 13.51 -1.31 -7.83
CA ALA A 41 13.74 -0.64 -9.11
C ALA A 41 14.19 -1.59 -10.23
N PRO A 42 15.16 -2.51 -10.02
CA PRO A 42 15.53 -3.49 -11.06
C PRO A 42 14.37 -4.39 -11.49
N LYS A 43 13.45 -4.73 -10.57
CA LYS A 43 12.28 -5.55 -10.89
C LYS A 43 11.25 -4.76 -11.70
N VAL A 44 11.03 -3.49 -11.36
CA VAL A 44 10.17 -2.58 -12.15
C VAL A 44 10.72 -2.44 -13.57
N ALA A 45 12.03 -2.20 -13.72
CA ALA A 45 12.68 -2.11 -15.01
C ALA A 45 12.63 -3.43 -15.80
N ALA A 46 12.74 -4.57 -15.13
CA ALA A 46 12.63 -5.90 -15.76
C ALA A 46 11.20 -6.27 -16.18
N PHE A 47 10.17 -5.61 -15.63
CA PHE A 47 8.79 -5.71 -16.09
C PHE A 47 8.47 -4.77 -17.26
N ALA A 48 9.36 -3.82 -17.55
CA ALA A 48 9.23 -2.91 -18.67
C ALA A 48 9.41 -3.51 -20.09
N PRO A 49 9.86 -4.76 -20.37
CA PRO A 49 10.09 -5.20 -21.74
C PRO A 49 8.91 -5.99 -22.32
N ALA A 50 8.03 -5.28 -23.05
CA ALA A 50 7.23 -5.73 -24.19
C ALA A 50 6.23 -4.66 -24.67
N ALA A 51 5.85 -3.71 -23.80
CA ALA A 51 4.69 -2.84 -24.01
C ALA A 51 4.97 -1.41 -24.48
N ALA A 52 6.23 -0.99 -24.68
CA ALA A 52 6.61 0.43 -24.85
C ALA A 52 6.27 1.33 -23.64
N TRP A 53 5.94 0.73 -22.49
CA TRP A 53 5.57 1.44 -21.25
C TRP A 53 6.77 1.55 -20.32
N GLY A 54 7.15 2.78 -19.98
CA GLY A 54 8.16 3.05 -18.95
C GLY A 54 7.53 3.36 -17.59
N PRO A 55 8.31 3.30 -16.50
CA PRO A 55 7.93 3.93 -15.24
C PRO A 55 7.72 5.44 -15.50
N ALA A 56 6.57 5.95 -15.09
CA ALA A 56 6.21 7.36 -15.30
C ALA A 56 6.30 8.17 -14.00
N ALA A 57 5.95 7.56 -12.87
CA ALA A 57 5.95 8.22 -11.57
C ALA A 57 6.07 7.21 -10.44
N ILE A 58 6.56 7.71 -9.30
CA ILE A 58 6.37 7.07 -8.00
C ILE A 58 5.38 7.94 -7.22
N VAL A 59 4.35 7.31 -6.67
CA VAL A 59 3.41 7.94 -5.73
C VAL A 59 3.61 7.31 -4.37
N ALA A 60 3.73 8.11 -3.33
CA ALA A 60 4.01 7.61 -1.99
C ALA A 60 3.08 8.22 -0.94
N SER A 61 2.73 7.41 0.06
CA SER A 61 2.10 7.91 1.30
C SER A 61 2.96 9.01 1.93
N PRO A 62 2.35 9.98 2.63
CA PRO A 62 3.08 11.06 3.31
C PRO A 62 4.01 10.58 4.44
N ARG A 63 3.97 9.31 4.88
CA ARG A 63 4.83 8.83 5.98
C ARG A 63 6.30 8.84 5.58
N GLU A 64 7.18 9.18 6.53
CA GLU A 64 8.61 9.30 6.24
C GLU A 64 9.21 7.96 5.75
N ARG A 65 8.80 6.83 6.32
CA ARG A 65 9.23 5.49 5.86
C ARG A 65 8.86 5.18 4.41
N THR A 66 7.70 5.65 3.93
CA THR A 66 7.30 5.48 2.52
C THR A 66 8.06 6.46 1.63
N GLN A 67 8.30 7.69 2.09
CA GLN A 67 9.10 8.69 1.39
C GLN A 67 10.57 8.25 1.24
N ASP A 68 11.21 7.73 2.29
CA ASP A 68 12.58 7.21 2.22
C ASP A 68 12.68 6.04 1.22
N THR A 69 11.69 5.14 1.24
CA THR A 69 11.63 4.00 0.32
C THR A 69 11.46 4.48 -1.12
N ALA A 70 10.53 5.42 -1.36
CA ALA A 70 10.28 6.02 -2.66
C ALA A 70 11.50 6.77 -3.20
N ALA A 71 12.24 7.48 -2.35
CA ALA A 71 13.46 8.18 -2.73
C ALA A 71 14.55 7.23 -3.25
N VAL A 72 14.74 6.08 -2.58
CA VAL A 72 15.69 5.05 -3.04
C VAL A 72 15.25 4.49 -4.40
N ILE A 73 13.98 4.13 -4.55
CA ILE A 73 13.46 3.58 -5.81
C ILE A 73 13.55 4.63 -6.94
N GLY A 74 13.22 5.90 -6.65
CA GLY A 74 13.21 7.00 -7.60
C GLY A 74 14.60 7.38 -8.10
N ALA A 75 15.61 7.31 -7.23
CA ALA A 75 17.00 7.52 -7.63
C ALA A 75 17.45 6.52 -8.71
N ASP A 76 17.02 5.26 -8.59
CA ASP A 76 17.38 4.21 -9.55
C ASP A 76 16.53 4.26 -10.83
N LEU A 77 15.23 4.61 -10.73
CA LEU A 77 14.32 4.68 -11.89
C LEU A 77 14.38 6.01 -12.65
N GLY A 78 14.88 7.08 -12.03
CA GLY A 78 14.94 8.42 -12.64
C GLY A 78 13.59 9.10 -12.83
N VAL A 79 12.59 8.78 -12.00
CA VAL A 79 11.22 9.33 -12.08
C VAL A 79 10.86 10.15 -10.83
N PRO A 80 9.95 11.14 -10.94
CA PRO A 80 9.55 11.95 -9.80
C PRO A 80 8.79 11.15 -8.74
N VAL A 81 8.92 11.58 -7.48
CA VAL A 81 8.12 11.11 -6.35
C VAL A 81 7.05 12.15 -6.05
N GLU A 82 5.78 11.75 -6.12
CA GLU A 82 4.62 12.54 -5.71
C GLU A 82 4.05 12.01 -4.38
N VAL A 83 3.53 12.90 -3.54
CA VAL A 83 2.84 12.51 -2.30
C VAL A 83 1.34 12.43 -2.57
N ASP A 84 0.68 11.36 -2.13
CA ASP A 84 -0.79 11.24 -2.18
C ASP A 84 -1.32 10.60 -0.88
N GLU A 85 -2.17 11.35 -0.19
CA GLU A 85 -2.87 10.98 1.06
C GLU A 85 -3.78 9.76 0.88
N ALA A 86 -4.25 9.47 -0.34
CA ALA A 86 -5.05 8.29 -0.63
C ALA A 86 -4.34 6.99 -0.23
N PHE A 87 -3.00 6.98 -0.24
CA PHE A 87 -2.19 5.81 0.08
C PHE A 87 -1.62 5.84 1.49
N ASP A 88 -2.04 6.77 2.34
CA ASP A 88 -1.52 6.88 3.71
C ASP A 88 -1.83 5.65 4.56
N GLU A 89 -1.04 5.42 5.60
CA GLU A 89 -1.25 4.32 6.55
C GLU A 89 -2.66 4.39 7.15
N ILE A 90 -3.21 3.26 7.55
CA ILE A 90 -4.46 3.28 8.30
C ILE A 90 -4.31 4.08 9.61
N ASP A 91 -5.29 4.94 9.91
CA ASP A 91 -5.38 5.59 11.21
C ASP A 91 -5.81 4.58 12.27
N VAL A 92 -4.87 4.16 13.11
CA VAL A 92 -5.10 3.22 14.21
C VAL A 92 -5.49 3.92 15.53
N GLY A 93 -5.65 5.25 15.50
CA GLY A 93 -6.10 6.07 16.62
C GLY A 93 -5.36 5.80 17.93
N GLU A 94 -6.09 5.44 18.99
CA GLU A 94 -5.55 5.18 20.33
C GLU A 94 -4.48 4.06 20.39
N TRP A 95 -4.33 3.25 19.34
CA TRP A 95 -3.33 2.19 19.30
C TRP A 95 -1.97 2.65 18.75
N ALA A 96 -1.88 3.84 18.17
CA ALA A 96 -0.64 4.33 17.58
C ALA A 96 0.51 4.35 18.60
N GLY A 97 1.63 3.74 18.23
CA GLY A 97 2.86 3.66 19.02
C GLY A 97 2.87 2.56 20.09
N LYS A 98 1.75 1.90 20.40
CA LYS A 98 1.68 0.82 21.39
C LYS A 98 2.44 -0.43 20.92
N ARG A 99 3.00 -1.17 21.87
CA ARG A 99 3.60 -2.49 21.61
C ARG A 99 2.51 -3.54 21.41
N PHE A 100 2.80 -4.56 20.61
CA PHE A 100 1.82 -5.61 20.33
C PHE A 100 1.40 -6.42 21.57
N ASP A 101 2.25 -6.55 22.58
CA ASP A 101 1.89 -7.20 23.85
C ASP A 101 0.96 -6.35 24.71
N GLU A 102 1.08 -5.02 24.66
CA GLU A 102 0.13 -4.09 25.28
C GLU A 102 -1.25 -4.19 24.60
N LEU A 103 -1.27 -4.36 23.28
CA LEU A 103 -2.50 -4.51 22.50
C LEU A 103 -3.19 -5.87 22.72
N ALA A 104 -2.43 -6.92 23.03
CA ALA A 104 -2.99 -8.26 23.25
C ALA A 104 -4.03 -8.32 24.37
N GLY A 105 -3.95 -7.39 25.35
CA GLY A 105 -4.93 -7.27 26.43
C GLY A 105 -6.17 -6.44 26.11
N ASP A 106 -6.20 -5.72 24.97
CA ASP A 106 -7.35 -4.90 24.57
C ASP A 106 -8.36 -5.76 23.76
N PRO A 107 -9.59 -6.00 24.25
CA PRO A 107 -10.59 -6.78 23.52
C PRO A 107 -10.92 -6.20 22.14
N ARG A 108 -10.80 -4.87 21.98
CA ARG A 108 -11.03 -4.18 20.71
C ARG A 108 -9.96 -4.55 19.68
N TRP A 109 -8.71 -4.79 20.12
CA TRP A 109 -7.64 -5.26 19.24
C TRP A 109 -7.92 -6.69 18.74
N ARG A 110 -8.45 -7.57 19.61
CA ARG A 110 -8.88 -8.91 19.19
C ARG A 110 -9.97 -8.82 18.12
N ILE A 111 -11.03 -8.06 18.39
CA ILE A 111 -12.15 -7.85 17.45
C ILE A 111 -11.64 -7.27 16.13
N TRP A 112 -10.74 -6.28 16.17
CA TRP A 112 -10.10 -5.73 14.99
C TRP A 112 -9.49 -6.81 14.10
N ASN A 113 -8.76 -7.78 14.68
CA ASN A 113 -8.08 -8.86 13.96
C ASN A 113 -8.98 -10.00 13.48
N GLU A 114 -10.10 -10.23 14.16
CA GLU A 114 -11.08 -11.27 13.81
C GLU A 114 -12.15 -10.76 12.83
N ASP A 115 -12.53 -9.49 12.89
CA ASP A 115 -13.61 -8.87 12.11
C ASP A 115 -13.13 -7.62 11.38
N ARG A 116 -12.12 -7.81 10.51
CA ARG A 116 -11.52 -6.73 9.71
C ARG A 116 -12.51 -6.03 8.77
N ASP A 117 -13.63 -6.67 8.42
CA ASP A 117 -14.66 -6.10 7.56
C ASP A 117 -15.41 -4.94 8.21
N HIS A 118 -15.67 -5.04 9.53
CA HIS A 118 -16.58 -4.11 10.23
C HIS A 118 -15.92 -3.36 11.39
N ALA A 119 -14.85 -3.89 11.96
CA ALA A 119 -14.20 -3.25 13.10
C ALA A 119 -13.63 -1.87 12.73
N ARG A 120 -13.65 -0.96 13.73
CA ARG A 120 -13.05 0.37 13.65
C ARG A 120 -11.93 0.49 14.68
N ALA A 121 -10.78 1.02 14.28
CA ALA A 121 -9.75 1.40 15.23
C ALA A 121 -10.26 2.53 16.15
N PRO A 122 -10.07 2.48 17.48
CA PRO A 122 -10.60 3.49 18.39
C PRO A 122 -10.07 4.89 18.06
N GLY A 123 -10.97 5.79 17.63
CA GLY A 123 -10.60 7.14 17.18
C GLY A 123 -9.93 7.18 15.81
N GLY A 124 -9.99 6.11 15.03
CA GLY A 124 -9.35 5.98 13.72
C GLY A 124 -10.27 5.43 12.62
N GLU A 125 -9.67 4.84 11.59
CA GLU A 125 -10.33 4.36 10.36
C GLU A 125 -10.86 2.92 10.48
N THR A 126 -11.80 2.56 9.59
CA THR A 126 -12.07 1.14 9.23
C THR A 126 -11.22 0.73 8.03
N MET A 127 -11.03 -0.58 7.83
CA MET A 127 -10.37 -1.09 6.62
C MET A 127 -11.13 -0.74 5.33
N SER A 128 -12.46 -0.65 5.39
CA SER A 128 -13.31 -0.27 4.26
C SER A 128 -13.13 1.21 3.86
N GLU A 129 -12.91 2.12 4.81
CA GLU A 129 -12.54 3.51 4.54
C GLU A 129 -11.18 3.60 3.84
N VAL A 130 -10.19 2.83 4.32
CA VAL A 130 -8.85 2.73 3.70
C VAL A 130 -8.94 2.19 2.28
N GLN A 131 -9.67 1.09 2.08
CA GLN A 131 -9.86 0.48 0.76
C GLN A 131 -10.50 1.49 -0.21
N ALA A 132 -11.56 2.19 0.22
CA ALA A 132 -12.25 3.16 -0.62
C ALA A 132 -11.31 4.31 -1.07
N ARG A 133 -10.53 4.91 -0.16
CA ARG A 133 -9.62 5.99 -0.54
C ARG A 133 -8.47 5.50 -1.43
N ALA A 134 -7.92 4.32 -1.16
CA ALA A 134 -6.83 3.75 -1.96
C ALA A 134 -7.28 3.39 -3.38
N LEU A 135 -8.44 2.75 -3.53
CA LEU A 135 -9.04 2.45 -4.84
C LEU A 135 -9.38 3.72 -5.61
N GLY A 136 -9.92 4.74 -4.94
CA GLY A 136 -10.15 6.06 -5.53
C GLY A 136 -8.85 6.72 -6.00
N GLY A 137 -7.76 6.58 -5.24
CA GLY A 137 -6.42 7.01 -5.65
C GLY A 137 -5.93 6.29 -6.91
N LEU A 138 -6.02 4.96 -6.94
CA LEU A 138 -5.61 4.16 -8.09
C LEU A 138 -6.42 4.48 -9.35
N ALA A 139 -7.73 4.72 -9.22
CA ALA A 139 -8.56 5.13 -10.34
C ALA A 139 -8.09 6.46 -10.94
N ARG A 140 -7.84 7.49 -10.11
CA ARG A 140 -7.29 8.78 -10.57
C ARG A 140 -5.93 8.61 -11.25
N LEU A 141 -5.07 7.75 -10.72
CA LEU A 141 -3.77 7.48 -11.31
C LEU A 141 -3.88 6.71 -12.63
N ALA A 142 -4.84 5.79 -12.76
CA ALA A 142 -5.07 5.05 -14.00
C ALA A 142 -5.51 5.98 -15.13
N ASP A 143 -6.37 6.96 -14.83
CA ASP A 143 -6.77 7.99 -15.78
C ASP A 143 -5.61 8.92 -16.18
N ARG A 144 -4.67 9.17 -15.25
CA ARG A 144 -3.52 10.08 -15.47
C ARG A 144 -2.34 9.42 -16.19
N TYR A 145 -2.10 8.13 -15.93
CA TYR A 145 -0.92 7.38 -16.36
C TYR A 145 -1.30 6.20 -17.24
N ASP A 146 -2.15 6.46 -18.23
CA ASP A 146 -2.56 5.45 -19.19
C ASP A 146 -1.34 4.89 -19.95
N GLU A 147 -1.33 3.57 -20.14
CA GLU A 147 -0.22 2.88 -20.81
C GLU A 147 1.15 3.16 -20.17
N ARG A 148 1.20 3.27 -18.84
CA ARG A 148 2.44 3.49 -18.07
C ARG A 148 2.51 2.61 -16.84
N ILE A 149 3.72 2.52 -16.30
CA ILE A 149 3.97 1.88 -15.01
C ILE A 149 4.02 2.98 -13.94
N VAL A 150 3.25 2.80 -12.86
CA VAL A 150 3.26 3.65 -11.67
C VAL A 150 3.65 2.81 -10.47
N VAL A 151 4.63 3.28 -9.70
CA VAL A 151 5.02 2.64 -8.44
C VAL A 151 4.29 3.36 -7.30
N VAL A 152 3.51 2.64 -6.51
CA VAL A 152 2.80 3.18 -5.35
C VAL A 152 3.45 2.63 -4.08
N VAL A 153 4.11 3.50 -3.31
CA VAL A 153 4.79 3.13 -2.07
C VAL A 153 3.88 3.43 -0.87
N SER A 154 3.42 2.36 -0.20
CA SER A 154 2.41 2.42 0.85
C SER A 154 2.70 1.40 1.96
N HIS A 155 1.66 0.92 2.63
CA HIS A 155 1.71 0.13 3.85
C HIS A 155 0.94 -1.18 3.69
N ALA A 156 1.17 -2.13 4.60
CA ALA A 156 0.58 -3.47 4.47
C ALA A 156 -0.95 -3.44 4.44
N ASP A 157 -1.60 -2.69 5.34
CA ASP A 157 -3.06 -2.64 5.41
C ASP A 157 -3.68 -2.06 4.15
N VAL A 158 -3.11 -0.97 3.65
CA VAL A 158 -3.54 -0.31 2.41
C VAL A 158 -3.40 -1.26 1.21
N ILE A 159 -2.22 -1.86 1.03
CA ILE A 159 -1.94 -2.72 -0.13
C ILE A 159 -2.81 -3.98 -0.09
N LYS A 160 -2.90 -4.65 1.07
CA LYS A 160 -3.74 -5.85 1.22
C LYS A 160 -5.21 -5.51 0.98
N SER A 161 -5.70 -4.37 1.47
CA SER A 161 -7.09 -3.95 1.24
C SER A 161 -7.41 -3.81 -0.25
N VAL A 162 -6.48 -3.23 -1.03
CA VAL A 162 -6.61 -3.10 -2.48
C VAL A 162 -6.58 -4.48 -3.14
N LEU A 163 -5.58 -5.31 -2.84
CA LEU A 163 -5.44 -6.64 -3.44
C LEU A 163 -6.66 -7.52 -3.20
N LEU A 164 -7.24 -7.49 -1.98
CA LEU A 164 -8.46 -8.24 -1.67
C LEU A 164 -9.63 -7.76 -2.54
N SER A 165 -9.81 -6.44 -2.71
CA SER A 165 -10.87 -5.91 -3.57
C SER A 165 -10.71 -6.37 -5.01
N GLU A 166 -9.50 -6.27 -5.57
CA GLU A 166 -9.22 -6.62 -6.97
C GLU A 166 -9.31 -8.13 -7.21
N LEU A 167 -9.14 -8.95 -6.16
CA LEU A 167 -9.34 -10.40 -6.19
C LEU A 167 -10.80 -10.82 -5.90
N GLY A 168 -11.71 -9.89 -5.63
CA GLY A 168 -13.10 -10.21 -5.26
C GLY A 168 -13.24 -10.89 -3.90
N MET A 169 -12.30 -10.64 -2.99
CA MET A 169 -12.26 -11.19 -1.64
C MET A 169 -12.77 -10.20 -0.60
N LEU A 170 -13.16 -10.71 0.57
CA LEU A 170 -13.60 -9.88 1.70
C LEU A 170 -12.39 -9.32 2.46
N LEU A 171 -12.58 -8.23 3.21
CA LEU A 171 -11.52 -7.69 4.07
C LEU A 171 -11.21 -8.65 5.23
N GLY A 172 -12.16 -9.49 5.65
CA GLY A 172 -11.96 -10.58 6.59
C GLY A 172 -10.95 -11.64 6.12
N ASP A 173 -10.69 -11.74 4.81
CA ASP A 173 -9.66 -12.60 4.25
C ASP A 173 -8.24 -12.01 4.35
N TYR A 174 -8.06 -10.89 5.07
CA TYR A 174 -6.79 -10.17 5.25
C TYR A 174 -5.56 -11.05 5.44
N TRP A 175 -5.68 -12.09 6.26
CA TRP A 175 -4.57 -12.98 6.61
C TRP A 175 -4.16 -13.96 5.50
N ARG A 176 -4.92 -14.05 4.40
CA ARG A 176 -4.58 -14.89 3.24
C ARG A 176 -3.51 -14.29 2.33
N ILE A 177 -3.30 -12.99 2.42
CA ILE A 177 -2.29 -12.26 1.65
C ILE A 177 -1.21 -11.81 2.62
N ASP A 178 0.04 -12.12 2.31
CA ASP A 178 1.18 -11.54 3.00
C ASP A 178 1.96 -10.60 2.08
N ILE A 179 2.53 -9.56 2.68
CA ILE A 179 3.41 -8.61 1.99
C ILE A 179 4.40 -8.03 3.00
N GLY A 180 5.64 -8.52 2.93
CA GLY A 180 6.75 -8.09 3.76
C GLY A 180 7.29 -6.70 3.38
N PRO A 181 8.13 -6.10 4.22
CA PRO A 181 8.79 -4.83 3.89
C PRO A 181 9.61 -4.93 2.60
N GLY A 182 9.40 -3.97 1.68
CA GLY A 182 10.02 -3.95 0.35
C GLY A 182 9.51 -5.02 -0.62
N GLU A 183 8.50 -5.80 -0.25
CA GLU A 183 7.75 -6.63 -1.19
C GLU A 183 6.66 -5.80 -1.88
N PHE A 184 6.14 -6.32 -2.98
CA PHE A 184 5.13 -5.65 -3.78
C PHE A 184 4.16 -6.61 -4.45
N GLY A 185 2.94 -6.13 -4.67
CA GLY A 185 1.98 -6.70 -5.62
C GLY A 185 2.00 -5.94 -6.94
N VAL A 186 1.54 -6.58 -8.02
CA VAL A 186 1.38 -5.93 -9.34
C VAL A 186 -0.06 -6.04 -9.78
N LEU A 187 -0.65 -4.92 -10.20
CA LEU A 187 -2.01 -4.84 -10.72
C LEU A 187 -2.02 -4.18 -12.09
N SER A 188 -2.95 -4.61 -12.93
CA SER A 188 -3.31 -3.94 -14.18
C SER A 188 -4.70 -3.35 -14.05
N ARG A 189 -4.90 -2.07 -14.36
CA ARG A 189 -6.22 -1.41 -14.28
C ARG A 189 -6.49 -0.56 -15.51
N GLU A 190 -7.70 -0.68 -16.05
CA GLU A 190 -8.17 0.15 -17.17
C GLU A 190 -8.76 1.48 -16.65
N PRO A 191 -8.56 2.61 -17.36
CA PRO A 191 -9.25 3.86 -17.09
C PRO A 191 -10.77 3.69 -17.11
N GLY A 192 -11.46 4.33 -16.17
CA GLY A 192 -12.93 4.37 -16.16
C GLY A 192 -13.69 3.08 -15.86
N ASN A 193 -13.05 1.94 -15.53
CA ASN A 193 -13.79 0.71 -15.23
C ASN A 193 -14.24 0.65 -13.75
N PHE A 194 -15.32 1.40 -13.46
CA PHE A 194 -16.29 1.06 -12.42
C PHE A 194 -17.61 0.70 -13.11
N GLY A 195 -17.60 -0.30 -14.00
CA GLY A 195 -18.83 -0.84 -14.59
C GLY A 195 -19.40 -1.97 -13.75
N PRO A 196 -20.74 -2.11 -13.60
CA PRO A 196 -21.32 -3.31 -13.01
C PRO A 196 -20.93 -4.52 -13.86
N VAL A 197 -20.61 -5.64 -13.21
CA VAL A 197 -20.50 -6.94 -13.87
C VAL A 197 -21.90 -7.32 -14.35
N GLU A 198 -22.23 -7.00 -15.60
CA GLU A 198 -23.40 -7.56 -16.25
C GLU A 198 -23.16 -9.06 -16.48
N THR A 199 -23.76 -9.88 -15.60
CA THR A 199 -23.91 -11.31 -15.86
C THR A 199 -24.90 -11.49 -17.01
N ARG A 200 -24.40 -11.75 -18.22
CA ARG A 200 -25.24 -12.24 -19.31
C ARG A 200 -25.65 -13.67 -19.00
N ARG A 201 -26.96 -13.90 -18.97
CA ARG A 201 -27.57 -15.24 -18.99
C ARG A 201 -27.40 -15.89 -20.36
#